data_AF-A0A1G5JN08-F1
#
_entry.id   AF-A0A1G5JN08-F1
#
_cell.length_a   1.000
_cell.length_b   1.000
_cell.length_c   1.000
_cell.angle_alpha   90.00
_cell.angle_beta   90.00
_cell.angle_gamma   90.00
#
_symmetry.space_group_name_H-M   'P 1'
#
loop_
_entity.id
_entity.type
_entity.pdbx_description
1 polymer ?
#
loop_
_entity_poly.entity_id
_entity_poly.type
_entity_poly.pdbx_seq_one_letter_code
_entity_poly.pdbx_strand_id
1 'polypeptide(L)'
;MSMEWYDMIARRNGGYRARAQYIWDGKSAEEMFEERLIQLLPGYTSVLDAGCGHGDFTLKMGAHATHITGFPHPLLNTEDFSLREACCLEYIRM
;
A
#
# COMPACT_ATOMS: atom_id res chain seq x y z
N MET A 1 9.80 19.57 12.11
CA MET A 1 9.73 19.30 10.65
C MET A 1 8.33 18.79 10.38
N SER A 2 7.46 19.62 9.80
CA SER A 2 6.02 19.36 9.72
C SER A 2 5.68 18.28 8.70
N MET A 3 4.60 17.51 8.97
CA MET A 3 4.05 16.46 8.10
C MET A 3 3.80 16.92 6.67
N GLU A 4 3.38 18.16 6.49
CA GLU A 4 3.18 18.77 5.17
C GLU A 4 4.40 18.67 4.27
N TRP A 5 5.62 18.66 4.84
CA TRP A 5 6.84 18.51 4.06
C TRP A 5 7.02 17.09 3.51
N TYR A 6 6.72 16.06 4.32
CA TYR A 6 6.79 14.66 3.86
C TYR A 6 5.70 14.36 2.83
N ASP A 7 4.49 14.86 3.07
CA ASP A 7 3.36 14.70 2.15
C ASP A 7 3.62 15.42 0.83
N MET A 8 4.18 16.63 0.89
CA MET A 8 4.62 17.37 -0.28
C MET A 8 5.72 16.62 -1.05
N ILE A 9 6.67 15.98 -0.36
CA ILE A 9 7.74 15.20 -1.03
C ILE A 9 7.19 13.91 -1.67
N ALA A 10 6.29 13.21 -1.00
CA ALA A 10 5.66 12.00 -1.53
C ALA A 10 4.80 12.31 -2.76
N ARG A 11 3.97 13.37 -2.69
CA ARG A 11 3.16 13.84 -3.82
C ARG A 11 4.03 14.37 -4.97
N ARG A 12 5.09 15.13 -4.66
CA ARG A 12 6.02 15.68 -5.66
C ARG A 12 6.82 14.60 -6.40
N ASN A 13 7.06 13.45 -5.78
CA ASN A 13 7.81 12.34 -6.38
C ASN A 13 6.91 11.26 -7.03
N GLY A 14 5.59 11.44 -7.06
CA GLY A 14 4.66 10.47 -7.65
C GLY A 14 4.43 9.21 -6.80
N GLY A 15 4.57 9.32 -5.47
CA GLY A 15 4.38 8.22 -4.53
C GLY A 15 5.64 7.38 -4.27
N TYR A 16 5.44 6.11 -3.90
CA TYR A 16 6.50 5.13 -3.59
C TYR A 16 7.17 4.60 -4.86
N ARG A 17 7.72 5.48 -5.69
CA ARG A 17 8.37 5.14 -6.96
C ARG A 17 9.80 5.66 -7.00
N ALA A 18 10.67 4.91 -7.66
CA ALA A 18 12.03 5.37 -7.92
C ALA A 18 12.01 6.59 -8.87
N ARG A 19 12.87 7.58 -8.60
CA ARG A 19 13.08 8.73 -9.52
C ARG A 19 13.96 8.38 -10.73
N ALA A 20 14.46 7.15 -10.80
CA ALA A 20 15.24 6.70 -11.94
C ALA A 20 14.35 6.65 -13.20
N GLN A 21 14.90 7.02 -14.34
CA GLN A 21 14.29 6.70 -15.63
C GLN A 21 14.74 5.28 -16.00
N TYR A 22 13.77 4.42 -16.29
CA TYR A 22 14.03 3.04 -16.68
C TYR A 22 13.11 2.68 -17.84
N ILE A 23 13.63 1.84 -18.73
CA ILE A 23 12.89 1.19 -19.81
C ILE A 23 13.00 -0.30 -19.50
N TRP A 24 11.89 -0.99 -19.51
CA TRP A 24 11.86 -2.45 -19.39
C TRP A 24 11.15 -3.01 -20.62
N ASP A 25 11.61 -4.17 -21.06
CA ASP A 25 10.99 -4.92 -22.14
C ASP A 25 10.17 -6.08 -21.54
N GLY A 26 8.96 -6.29 -22.07
CA GLY A 26 8.01 -7.27 -21.54
C GLY A 26 7.21 -6.79 -20.32
N LYS A 27 6.84 -7.75 -19.46
CA LYS A 27 5.89 -7.53 -18.37
C LYS A 27 6.55 -6.86 -17.16
N SER A 28 5.86 -5.93 -16.53
CA SER A 28 6.35 -5.29 -15.30
C SER A 28 6.49 -6.32 -14.17
N ALA A 29 7.58 -6.22 -13.39
CA ALA A 29 7.76 -7.02 -12.20
C ALA A 29 6.64 -6.76 -11.16
N GLU A 30 6.12 -5.53 -11.09
CA GLU A 30 4.98 -5.18 -10.23
C GLU A 30 3.71 -5.90 -10.67
N GLU A 31 3.43 -5.97 -11.98
CA GLU A 31 2.27 -6.71 -12.49
C GLU A 31 2.39 -8.21 -12.20
N MET A 32 3.57 -8.80 -12.39
CA MET A 32 3.82 -10.21 -12.07
C MET A 32 3.64 -10.49 -10.57
N PHE A 33 4.10 -9.57 -9.72
CA PHE A 33 3.91 -9.65 -8.28
C PHE A 33 2.44 -9.60 -7.89
N GLU A 34 1.68 -8.64 -8.43
CA GLU A 34 0.26 -8.48 -8.15
C GLU A 34 -0.55 -9.72 -8.55
N GLU A 35 -0.32 -10.24 -9.76
CA GLU A 35 -1.01 -11.45 -10.22
C GLU A 35 -0.75 -12.65 -9.32
N ARG A 36 0.50 -12.82 -8.88
CA ARG A 36 0.85 -13.92 -7.98
C ARG A 36 0.24 -13.72 -6.60
N LEU A 37 0.22 -12.48 -6.11
CA LEU A 37 -0.37 -12.15 -4.82
C LEU A 37 -1.89 -12.42 -4.83
N ILE A 38 -2.60 -11.98 -5.86
CA ILE A 38 -4.06 -12.23 -6.01
C ILE A 38 -4.39 -13.72 -5.97
N GLN A 39 -3.55 -14.58 -6.55
CA GLN A 39 -3.75 -16.04 -6.48
C GLN A 39 -3.52 -16.62 -5.08
N LEU A 40 -2.68 -15.98 -4.27
CA LEU A 40 -2.31 -16.44 -2.93
C LEU A 40 -3.32 -15.97 -1.87
N LEU A 41 -3.82 -14.74 -1.98
CA LEU A 41 -4.66 -14.09 -0.95
C LEU A 41 -5.88 -14.91 -0.50
N PRO A 42 -6.62 -15.61 -1.37
CA PRO A 42 -7.76 -16.43 -0.94
C PRO A 42 -7.38 -17.61 -0.02
N GLY A 43 -6.11 -18.02 -0.01
CA GLY A 43 -5.59 -19.08 0.85
C GLY A 43 -5.35 -18.66 2.30
N TYR A 44 -5.54 -17.38 2.64
CA TYR A 44 -5.26 -16.83 3.95
C TYR A 44 -6.47 -16.09 4.54
N THR A 45 -6.70 -16.29 5.84
CA THR A 45 -7.80 -15.63 6.56
C THR A 45 -7.49 -14.18 6.90
N SER A 46 -6.23 -13.86 7.19
CA SER A 46 -5.77 -12.51 7.56
C SER A 46 -4.37 -12.25 6.99
N VAL A 47 -4.17 -11.05 6.45
CA VAL A 47 -2.94 -10.63 5.75
C VAL A 47 -2.52 -9.25 6.26
N LEU A 48 -1.21 -9.03 6.42
CA LEU A 48 -0.63 -7.75 6.85
C LEU A 48 0.16 -7.10 5.70
N ASP A 49 -0.22 -5.89 5.32
CA ASP A 49 0.51 -5.04 4.37
C ASP A 49 1.44 -4.09 5.14
N ALA A 50 2.71 -4.49 5.26
CA ALA A 50 3.73 -3.74 5.99
C ALA A 50 4.35 -2.64 5.11
N GLY A 51 4.17 -1.38 5.51
CA GLY A 51 4.52 -0.23 4.69
C GLY A 51 3.39 0.19 3.75
N CYS A 52 2.13 0.15 4.22
CA CYS A 52 0.90 0.44 3.44
C CYS A 52 0.95 1.77 2.67
N GLY A 53 1.78 2.71 3.13
CA GLY A 53 1.94 4.00 2.51
C GLY A 53 0.66 4.82 2.58
N HIS A 54 0.09 5.18 1.43
CA HIS A 54 -1.21 5.86 1.35
C HIS A 54 -2.39 4.88 1.34
N GLY A 55 -2.14 3.56 1.35
CA GLY A 55 -3.18 2.53 1.42
C GLY A 55 -3.79 2.11 0.08
N ASP A 56 -3.44 2.75 -1.04
CA ASP A 56 -3.98 2.41 -2.37
C ASP A 56 -3.76 0.94 -2.74
N PHE A 57 -2.57 0.42 -2.45
CA PHE A 57 -2.23 -0.98 -2.68
C PHE A 57 -3.02 -1.91 -1.76
N THR A 58 -3.12 -1.56 -0.47
CA THR A 58 -3.89 -2.31 0.52
C THR A 58 -5.36 -2.43 0.12
N LEU A 59 -5.98 -1.33 -0.33
CA LEU A 59 -7.37 -1.29 -0.79
C LEU A 59 -7.58 -2.15 -2.05
N LYS A 60 -6.66 -2.05 -3.02
CA LYS A 60 -6.69 -2.87 -4.24
C LYS A 60 -6.62 -4.36 -3.91
N MET A 61 -5.73 -4.76 -3.00
CA MET A 61 -5.58 -6.16 -2.60
C MET A 61 -6.71 -6.66 -1.68
N GLY A 62 -7.35 -5.76 -0.93
CA GLY A 62 -8.51 -6.07 -0.08
C GLY A 62 -9.68 -6.67 -0.86
N ALA A 63 -9.84 -6.34 -2.15
CA ALA A 63 -10.86 -6.96 -3.01
C ALA A 63 -10.66 -8.48 -3.23
N HIS A 64 -9.46 -8.99 -2.96
CA HIS A 64 -9.04 -10.37 -3.18
C HIS A 64 -8.70 -11.13 -1.89
N ALA A 65 -8.71 -10.45 -0.74
CA ALA A 65 -8.42 -11.02 0.57
C ALA A 65 -9.70 -11.16 1.41
N THR A 66 -9.71 -12.12 2.33
CA THR A 66 -10.77 -12.23 3.35
C THR A 66 -10.68 -11.10 4.36
N HIS A 67 -9.45 -10.79 4.77
CA HIS A 67 -9.11 -9.70 5.67
C HIS A 67 -7.69 -9.22 5.39
N ILE A 68 -7.51 -7.91 5.27
CA ILE A 68 -6.19 -7.28 5.12
C ILE A 68 -6.06 -6.10 6.09
N THR A 69 -4.92 -6.02 6.77
CA THR A 69 -4.56 -4.91 7.66
C THR A 69 -3.38 -4.17 7.05
N GLY A 70 -3.48 -2.86 6.91
CA GLY A 70 -2.33 -2.03 6.55
C GLY A 70 -1.55 -1.62 7.79
N PHE A 71 -0.22 -1.56 7.69
CA PHE A 71 0.61 -0.99 8.74
C PHE A 71 1.54 0.08 8.16
N PRO A 72 1.41 1.36 8.52
CA PRO A 72 2.33 2.39 8.06
C PRO A 72 3.68 2.23 8.78
N HIS A 73 4.76 2.62 8.12
CA HIS A 73 6.09 2.52 8.74
C HIS A 73 6.23 3.52 9.92
N PRO A 74 6.84 3.15 11.07
CA PRO A 74 6.88 3.99 12.28
C PRO A 74 7.59 5.35 12.14
N LEU A 75 8.38 5.56 11.08
CA LEU A 75 9.03 6.85 10.80
C LEU A 75 8.16 7.81 9.97
N LEU A 76 6.98 7.38 9.51
CA LEU A 76 5.97 8.24 8.93
C LEU A 76 5.03 8.67 10.07
N ASN A 77 5.31 9.83 10.67
CA ASN A 77 4.37 10.50 11.58
C ASN A 77 3.09 10.80 10.80
N THR A 78 2.06 9.98 10.95
CA THR A 78 0.72 10.25 10.41
C THR A 78 -0.15 10.82 11.53
N GLU A 79 -0.12 12.14 11.73
CA GLU A 79 -1.21 12.89 12.38
C GLU A 79 -2.29 13.29 11.36
N ASP A 80 -2.57 12.40 10.41
CA ASP A 80 -3.80 12.48 9.63
C ASP A 80 -4.77 11.48 10.26
N PHE A 81 -5.65 12.01 11.11
CA PHE A 81 -6.62 11.22 11.88
C PHE A 81 -7.57 10.44 10.94
N SER A 82 -7.72 10.88 9.68
CA SER A 82 -8.49 10.20 8.63
C SER A 82 -7.81 8.95 8.05
N LEU A 83 -6.47 8.97 7.93
CA LEU A 83 -5.67 7.83 7.45
C LEU A 83 -5.44 6.78 8.53
N ARG A 84 -5.51 7.18 9.81
CA ARG A 84 -5.49 6.26 10.95
C ARG A 84 -6.71 5.36 11.00
N GLU A 85 -7.88 5.87 10.60
CA GLU A 85 -9.03 5.00 10.38
C GLU A 85 -8.73 4.11 9.17
N ALA A 86 -8.41 4.65 7.99
CA ALA A 86 -8.23 3.87 6.76
C ALA A 86 -7.16 2.76 6.76
N CYS A 87 -5.96 2.97 7.32
CA CYS A 87 -4.90 1.94 7.33
C CYS A 87 -5.07 0.95 8.51
N CYS A 88 -5.82 1.30 9.58
CA CYS A 88 -6.32 0.36 10.59
C CYS A 88 -7.74 -0.17 10.30
N LEU A 89 -8.31 0.09 9.11
CA LEU A 89 -9.61 -0.48 8.76
C LEU A 89 -9.40 -1.97 8.49
N GLU A 90 -9.91 -2.78 9.42
CA GLU A 90 -10.22 -4.17 9.18
C GLU A 90 -11.18 -4.27 7.99
N TYR A 91 -10.67 -4.51 6.79
CA TYR A 91 -11.52 -4.79 5.63
C TYR A 91 -11.93 -6.25 5.68
N ILE A 92 -13.02 -6.52 6.41
CA ILE A 92 -13.69 -7.83 6.45
C ILE A 92 -14.66 -7.88 5.27
N ARG A 93 -14.46 -8.85 4.37
CA ARG A 93 -15.50 -9.24 3.42
C ARG A 93 -16.52 -10.10 4.21
N MET A 94 -17.71 -9.55 4.49
CA MET A 94 -18.85 -10.34 4.98
C MET A 94 -19.34 -11.30 3.90
#